data_AF-A0A162R1P2-F1
#
_entry.id   AF-A0A162R1P2-F1
#
_cell.length_a   1.000
_cell.length_b   1.000
_cell.length_c   1.000
_cell.angle_alpha   90.00
_cell.angle_beta   90.00
_cell.angle_gamma   90.00
#
_symmetry.space_group_name_H-M   'P 1'
#
loop_
_entity.id
_entity.type
_entity.pdbx_description
1 polymer ?
#
loop_
_entity_poly.entity_id
_entity_poly.type
_entity_poly.pdbx_seq_one_letter_code
_entity_poly.pdbx_strand_id
1 'polypeptide(L)'
;MKRKNNKKIIESHEEHPSILAAFTPWWRLLHNRVATRSWCYGAKFKLALSPVCALCGSESENLYHFVVGCLHKSFFWRDVVSLLSLQALLPSDASIWLALTSFCSGDDLMVIDEDVLVALGAAYSTLWKYHWRCVIDAEPWIASAAINLVRQDHGSLFSSLSLARDQAGTLVLPIPSL
;
A
#
# COMPACT_ATOMS: atom_id res chain seq x y z
N MET A 1 -24.85 -53.91 -0.38
CA MET A 1 -24.06 -52.90 -1.12
C MET A 1 -25.00 -51.88 -1.75
N LYS A 2 -25.10 -50.67 -1.18
CA LYS A 2 -25.83 -49.54 -1.79
C LYS A 2 -24.83 -48.39 -1.93
N ARG A 3 -24.46 -48.06 -3.18
CA ARG A 3 -23.74 -46.83 -3.53
C ARG A 3 -24.67 -45.65 -3.20
N LYS A 4 -24.26 -44.77 -2.29
CA LYS A 4 -24.90 -43.46 -2.08
C LYS A 4 -24.00 -42.38 -2.65
N ASN A 5 -24.64 -41.45 -3.34
CA ASN A 5 -24.10 -40.40 -4.18
C ASN A 5 -23.20 -39.41 -3.42
N ASN A 6 -21.92 -39.34 -3.79
CA ASN A 6 -21.03 -38.21 -3.49
C ASN A 6 -21.29 -37.05 -4.46
N LYS A 7 -22.47 -36.43 -4.37
CA LYS A 7 -22.81 -35.27 -5.21
C LYS A 7 -23.44 -34.12 -4.44
N LYS A 8 -23.01 -33.93 -3.18
CA LYS A 8 -23.45 -32.79 -2.36
C LYS A 8 -22.41 -32.37 -1.33
N ILE A 9 -21.21 -32.03 -1.78
CA ILE A 9 -20.25 -31.18 -1.04
C ILE A 9 -19.56 -30.26 -2.06
N ILE A 10 -20.37 -29.59 -2.88
CA ILE A 10 -19.96 -28.44 -3.69
C ILE A 10 -21.19 -27.54 -3.71
N GLU A 11 -21.40 -26.78 -2.64
CA GLU A 11 -22.33 -25.63 -2.54
C GLU A 11 -22.48 -25.26 -1.06
N SER A 12 -21.60 -24.37 -0.59
CA SER A 12 -21.80 -23.38 0.49
C SER A 12 -20.46 -23.04 1.16
N HIS A 13 -19.50 -22.50 0.40
CA HIS A 13 -18.50 -21.63 1.01
C HIS A 13 -19.06 -20.21 0.95
N GLU A 14 -19.91 -19.88 1.91
CA GLU A 14 -19.97 -18.51 2.40
C GLU A 14 -18.58 -18.21 2.96
N GLU A 15 -17.79 -17.42 2.23
CA GLU A 15 -16.52 -16.92 2.74
C GLU A 15 -16.82 -16.06 3.98
N HIS A 16 -16.39 -16.53 5.15
CA HIS A 16 -16.44 -15.76 6.38
C HIS A 16 -15.73 -14.40 6.19
N PRO A 17 -16.44 -13.26 6.25
CA PRO A 17 -15.87 -11.94 5.95
C PRO A 17 -14.76 -11.48 6.93
N SER A 18 -14.58 -12.18 8.05
CA SER A 18 -13.75 -11.73 9.19
C SER A 18 -12.25 -12.01 9.05
N ILE A 19 -11.84 -13.09 8.37
CA ILE A 19 -10.42 -13.49 8.32
C ILE A 19 -9.68 -12.78 7.18
N LEU A 20 -10.32 -12.63 6.01
CA LEU A 20 -9.71 -11.92 4.88
C LEU A 20 -9.56 -10.42 5.17
N ALA A 21 -10.48 -9.83 5.95
CA ALA A 21 -10.35 -8.46 6.44
C ALA A 21 -9.18 -8.29 7.44
N ALA A 22 -8.81 -9.34 8.18
CA ALA A 22 -7.73 -9.27 9.17
C ALA A 22 -6.32 -9.27 8.55
N PHE A 23 -6.15 -9.87 7.36
CA PHE A 23 -4.85 -10.00 6.68
C PHE A 23 -4.69 -9.01 5.52
N THR A 24 -4.96 -7.74 5.80
CA THR A 24 -4.80 -6.66 4.82
C THR A 24 -3.37 -6.63 4.25
N PRO A 25 -3.17 -6.06 3.05
CA PRO A 25 -1.83 -5.84 2.54
C PRO A 25 -0.92 -5.15 3.56
N TRP A 26 -1.41 -4.12 4.25
CA TRP A 26 -0.64 -3.39 5.26
C TRP A 26 -0.26 -4.25 6.47
N TRP A 27 -1.16 -5.10 6.97
CA TRP A 27 -0.80 -6.10 7.99
C TRP A 27 0.35 -7.00 7.51
N ARG A 28 0.30 -7.47 6.26
CA ARG A 28 1.37 -8.30 5.70
C ARG A 28 2.69 -7.55 5.61
N LEU A 29 2.66 -6.25 5.34
CA LEU A 29 3.86 -5.39 5.35
C LEU A 29 4.47 -5.33 6.75
N LEU A 30 3.67 -5.00 7.77
CA LEU A 30 4.11 -4.87 9.17
C LEU A 30 4.70 -6.18 9.71
N HIS A 31 4.17 -7.33 9.28
CA HIS A 31 4.65 -8.64 9.70
C HIS A 31 5.74 -9.25 8.79
N ASN A 32 6.26 -8.50 7.81
CA ASN A 32 7.25 -9.00 6.83
C ASN A 32 6.78 -10.28 6.12
N ARG A 33 5.50 -10.32 5.72
CA ARG A 33 4.81 -11.43 5.04
C ARG A 33 4.39 -11.09 3.61
N VAL A 34 5.02 -10.08 2.99
CA VAL A 34 4.80 -9.75 1.59
C VAL A 34 5.62 -10.69 0.71
N ALA A 35 4.96 -11.34 -0.25
CA ALA A 35 5.59 -12.26 -1.19
C ALA A 35 6.41 -11.53 -2.27
N THR A 36 7.47 -10.83 -1.88
CA THR A 36 8.35 -10.12 -2.82
C THR A 36 9.01 -11.09 -3.81
N ARG A 37 9.40 -10.62 -4.99
CA ARG A 37 10.07 -11.50 -5.96
C ARG A 37 11.39 -12.07 -5.44
N SER A 38 12.16 -11.30 -4.65
CA SER A 38 13.39 -11.84 -4.03
C SER A 38 13.08 -13.00 -3.08
N TRP A 39 12.03 -12.87 -2.27
CA TRP A 39 11.59 -13.94 -1.38
C TRP A 39 11.08 -15.16 -2.17
N CYS A 40 10.24 -14.95 -3.18
CA CYS A 40 9.70 -16.02 -4.02
C CYS A 40 10.80 -16.80 -4.74
N TYR A 41 11.79 -16.09 -5.28
CA TYR A 41 12.95 -16.68 -5.95
C TYR A 41 13.82 -17.50 -4.97
N GLY A 42 14.15 -16.92 -3.81
CA GLY A 42 14.95 -17.60 -2.78
C GLY A 42 14.28 -18.86 -2.23
N ALA A 43 12.95 -18.82 -2.04
CA ALA A 43 12.15 -19.96 -1.62
C ALA A 43 11.88 -20.98 -2.74
N LYS A 44 12.38 -20.72 -3.96
CA LYS A 44 12.20 -21.56 -5.16
C LYS A 44 10.73 -21.81 -5.51
N PHE A 45 9.85 -20.86 -5.23
CA PHE A 45 8.47 -20.93 -5.71
C PHE A 45 8.47 -20.71 -7.22
N LYS A 46 7.69 -21.52 -7.95
CA LYS A 46 7.53 -21.42 -9.41
C LYS A 46 6.91 -20.08 -9.88
N LEU A 47 6.56 -19.20 -8.95
CA LEU A 47 6.02 -17.87 -9.18
C LEU A 47 7.07 -16.83 -9.60
N ALA A 48 8.36 -17.04 -9.29
CA ALA A 48 9.42 -16.09 -9.64
C ALA A 48 10.65 -16.79 -10.21
N LEU A 49 10.94 -16.54 -11.49
CA LEU A 49 12.13 -17.05 -12.19
C LEU A 49 13.38 -16.19 -11.96
N SER A 50 13.22 -15.00 -11.36
CA SER A 50 14.29 -14.04 -11.09
C SER A 50 13.89 -13.16 -9.88
N PRO A 51 14.85 -12.75 -9.03
CA PRO A 51 14.58 -11.85 -7.90
C PRO A 51 14.39 -10.39 -8.33
N VAL A 52 14.72 -10.06 -9.58
CA VAL A 52 14.62 -8.70 -10.14
C VAL A 52 13.16 -8.25 -10.20
N CYS A 53 12.90 -6.98 -9.86
CA CYS A 53 11.57 -6.37 -9.93
C CYS A 53 10.96 -6.51 -11.33
N ALA A 54 9.73 -7.01 -11.38
CA ALA A 54 9.01 -7.20 -12.63
C ALA A 54 8.54 -5.88 -13.27
N LEU A 55 8.53 -4.78 -12.51
CA LEU A 55 8.11 -3.48 -13.01
C LEU A 55 9.27 -2.70 -13.63
N CYS A 56 10.36 -2.48 -12.89
CA CYS A 56 11.49 -1.67 -13.37
C CYS A 56 12.60 -2.48 -14.04
N GLY A 57 12.64 -3.81 -13.85
CA GLY A 57 13.66 -4.69 -14.43
C GLY A 57 15.10 -4.44 -13.98
N SER A 58 15.33 -3.58 -12.97
CA SER A 58 16.65 -3.02 -12.68
C SER A 58 17.28 -3.56 -11.40
N GLU A 59 16.51 -3.65 -10.31
CA GLU A 59 17.01 -4.06 -8.99
C GLU A 59 16.29 -5.32 -8.47
N SER A 60 16.91 -5.99 -7.49
CA SER A 60 16.26 -7.06 -6.72
C SER A 60 15.08 -6.50 -5.93
N GLU A 61 13.90 -7.09 -6.09
CA GLU A 61 12.71 -6.62 -5.39
C GLU A 61 12.67 -7.21 -3.97
N ASN A 62 13.27 -6.50 -3.02
CA ASN A 62 13.10 -6.73 -1.59
C ASN A 62 11.87 -5.97 -1.07
N LEU A 63 11.59 -6.01 0.23
CA LEU A 63 10.40 -5.37 0.79
C LEU A 63 10.39 -3.86 0.59
N TYR A 64 11.51 -3.19 0.79
CA TYR A 64 11.64 -1.74 0.55
C TYR A 64 11.37 -1.40 -0.92
N HIS A 65 12.00 -2.13 -1.86
CA HIS A 65 11.82 -1.92 -3.29
C HIS A 65 10.38 -2.23 -3.75
N PHE A 66 9.74 -3.25 -3.15
CA PHE A 66 8.35 -3.60 -3.42
C PHE A 66 7.38 -2.50 -2.99
N VAL A 67 7.66 -1.75 -1.92
CA VAL A 67 6.75 -0.72 -1.41
C VAL A 67 7.08 0.64 -2.00
N VAL A 68 8.32 1.14 -1.84
CA VAL A 68 8.69 2.52 -2.20
C VAL A 68 9.89 2.60 -3.15
N GLY A 69 10.87 1.69 -3.05
CA GLY A 69 12.18 1.86 -3.71
C GLY A 69 12.19 1.63 -5.23
N CYS A 70 11.11 1.10 -5.81
CA CYS A 70 10.96 1.03 -7.26
C CYS A 70 10.59 2.40 -7.84
N LEU A 71 11.23 2.85 -8.92
CA LEU A 71 10.95 4.16 -9.56
C LEU A 71 9.46 4.39 -9.87
N HIS A 72 8.76 3.36 -10.36
CA HIS A 72 7.33 3.43 -10.64
C HIS A 72 6.50 3.67 -9.38
N LYS A 73 6.93 3.11 -8.25
CA LYS A 73 6.25 3.21 -6.96
C LYS A 73 6.59 4.52 -6.26
N SER A 74 7.82 4.99 -6.37
CA SER A 74 8.22 6.33 -5.92
C SER A 74 7.35 7.41 -6.56
N PHE A 75 7.10 7.33 -7.89
CA PHE A 75 6.18 8.26 -8.55
C PHE A 75 4.73 8.15 -8.07
N PHE A 76 4.23 6.92 -7.88
CA PHE A 76 2.90 6.72 -7.27
C PHE A 76 2.81 7.35 -5.88
N TRP A 77 3.82 7.15 -5.04
CA TRP A 77 3.84 7.69 -3.69
C TRP A 77 3.91 9.21 -3.66
N ARG A 78 4.70 9.80 -4.56
CA ARG A 78 4.75 11.25 -4.73
C ARG A 78 3.37 11.83 -5.08
N ASP A 79 2.62 11.16 -5.96
CA ASP A 79 1.27 11.59 -6.33
C ASP A 79 0.28 11.42 -5.17
N VAL A 80 0.38 10.34 -4.39
CA VAL A 80 -0.42 10.13 -3.17
C VAL A 80 -0.12 11.19 -2.10
N VAL A 81 1.15 11.44 -1.82
CA VAL A 81 1.60 12.48 -0.88
C VAL A 81 1.11 13.85 -1.34
N SER A 82 1.13 14.11 -2.65
CA SER A 82 0.59 15.35 -3.20
C SER A 82 -0.91 15.47 -3.08
N LEU A 83 -1.65 14.37 -3.25
CA LEU A 83 -3.10 14.34 -3.12
C LEU A 83 -3.55 14.62 -1.69
N LEU A 84 -2.72 14.29 -0.70
CA LEU A 84 -2.98 14.48 0.73
C LEU A 84 -2.30 15.73 1.32
N SER A 85 -1.60 16.53 0.51
CA SER A 85 -0.83 17.69 0.96
C SER A 85 0.19 17.37 2.07
N LEU A 86 0.88 16.23 1.95
CA LEU A 86 1.82 15.68 2.95
C LEU A 86 3.30 15.92 2.63
N GLN A 87 3.64 16.75 1.64
CA GLN A 87 5.02 16.88 1.13
C GLN A 87 6.02 17.31 2.20
N ALA A 88 5.61 18.19 3.12
CA ALA A 88 6.47 18.63 4.24
C ALA A 88 6.70 17.52 5.28
N LEU A 89 5.72 16.62 5.47
CA LEU A 89 5.79 15.51 6.43
C LEU A 89 6.54 14.30 5.84
N LEU A 90 6.31 14.02 4.56
CA LEU A 90 6.78 12.83 3.85
C LEU A 90 7.56 13.23 2.59
N PRO A 91 8.73 13.88 2.72
CA PRO A 91 9.45 14.44 1.57
C PRO A 91 10.18 13.38 0.71
N SER A 92 10.28 12.14 1.18
CA SER A 92 11.09 11.10 0.52
C SER A 92 10.49 9.70 0.65
N ASP A 93 10.91 8.79 -0.24
CA ASP A 93 10.58 7.35 -0.16
C ASP A 93 10.92 6.76 1.21
N ALA A 94 12.04 7.17 1.81
CA ALA A 94 12.47 6.73 3.15
C ALA A 94 11.49 7.18 4.24
N SER A 95 11.00 8.43 4.18
CA SER A 95 9.99 8.92 5.14
C SER A 95 8.65 8.20 5.01
N ILE A 96 8.25 7.85 3.78
CA ILE A 96 7.02 7.09 3.52
C ILE A 96 7.16 5.65 4.00
N TRP A 97 8.33 5.05 3.79
CA TRP A 97 8.65 3.74 4.34
C TRP A 97 8.55 3.73 5.87
N LEU A 98 9.20 4.68 6.55
CA LEU A 98 9.13 4.81 8.00
C LEU A 98 7.68 5.03 8.48
N ALA A 99 6.89 5.82 7.76
CA ALA A 99 5.47 6.02 8.07
C ALA A 99 4.69 4.69 8.05
N LEU A 100 4.91 3.88 7.02
CA LEU A 100 4.19 2.62 6.82
C LEU A 100 4.65 1.49 7.75
N THR A 101 5.91 1.49 8.19
CA THR A 101 6.50 0.38 8.97
C THR A 101 6.73 0.70 10.44
N SER A 102 6.83 1.98 10.78
CA SER A 102 7.22 2.45 12.11
C SER A 102 6.31 3.55 12.65
N PHE A 103 5.32 3.99 11.87
CA PHE A 103 4.32 4.99 12.26
C PHE A 103 4.91 6.38 12.58
N CYS A 104 6.12 6.64 12.09
CA CYS A 104 6.89 7.87 12.33
C CYS A 104 7.39 8.49 11.03
N SER A 105 7.75 9.77 11.06
CA SER A 105 8.35 10.50 9.95
C SER A 105 9.63 11.25 10.37
N GLY A 106 10.55 11.41 9.41
CA GLY A 106 11.79 12.16 9.58
C GLY A 106 12.81 11.55 10.55
N ASP A 107 13.93 12.26 10.73
CA ASP A 107 15.01 11.85 11.64
C ASP A 107 14.61 11.98 13.12
N ASP A 108 13.70 12.92 13.42
CA ASP A 108 13.17 13.16 14.77
C ASP A 108 12.06 12.17 15.18
N LEU A 109 11.71 11.20 14.31
CA LEU A 109 10.68 10.17 14.54
C LEU A 109 9.32 10.74 14.99
N MET A 110 8.88 11.83 14.37
CA MET A 110 7.59 12.44 14.65
C MET A 110 6.46 11.45 14.38
N VAL A 111 5.63 11.19 15.42
CA VAL A 111 4.47 10.28 15.32
C VAL A 111 3.50 10.84 14.29
N ILE A 112 3.06 9.97 13.38
CA ILE A 112 2.12 10.34 12.33
C ILE A 112 0.69 10.21 12.87
N ASP A 113 -0.12 11.21 12.52
CA ASP A 113 -1.56 11.23 12.79
C ASP A 113 -2.27 9.96 12.28
N GLU A 114 -3.23 9.47 13.06
CA GLU A 114 -3.91 8.19 12.77
C GLU A 114 -4.64 8.23 11.42
N ASP A 115 -5.33 9.33 11.09
CA ASP A 115 -6.05 9.42 9.82
C ASP A 115 -5.07 9.41 8.63
N VAL A 116 -3.91 10.06 8.78
CA VAL A 116 -2.84 9.99 7.79
C VAL A 116 -2.33 8.56 7.62
N LEU A 117 -2.11 7.84 8.72
CA LEU A 117 -1.69 6.43 8.67
C LEU A 117 -2.74 5.55 7.97
N VAL A 118 -4.02 5.75 8.26
CA VAL A 118 -5.13 5.04 7.60
C VAL A 118 -5.11 5.32 6.09
N ALA A 119 -4.92 6.57 5.66
CA ALA A 119 -4.82 6.91 4.24
C ALA A 119 -3.59 6.30 3.55
N LEU A 120 -2.43 6.29 4.22
CA LEU A 120 -1.23 5.64 3.69
C LEU A 120 -1.41 4.11 3.58
N GLY A 121 -2.01 3.47 4.58
CA GLY A 121 -2.34 2.05 4.55
C GLY A 121 -3.35 1.69 3.44
N ALA A 122 -4.32 2.57 3.19
CA ALA A 122 -5.28 2.44 2.08
C ALA A 122 -4.56 2.56 0.72
N ALA A 123 -3.74 3.60 0.52
CA ALA A 123 -2.94 3.77 -0.69
C ALA A 123 -2.00 2.57 -0.94
N TYR A 124 -1.35 2.06 0.11
CA TYR A 124 -0.51 0.88 0.01
C TYR A 124 -1.31 -0.36 -0.41
N SER A 125 -2.54 -0.51 0.09
CA SER A 125 -3.42 -1.60 -0.31
C SER A 125 -3.77 -1.54 -1.81
N THR A 126 -4.03 -0.34 -2.35
CA THR A 126 -4.20 -0.14 -3.80
C THR A 126 -2.92 -0.47 -4.57
N LEU A 127 -1.75 0.03 -4.12
CA LEU A 127 -0.46 -0.27 -4.76
C LEU A 127 -0.19 -1.77 -4.80
N TRP A 128 -0.45 -2.48 -3.70
CA TRP A 128 -0.26 -3.92 -3.60
C TRP A 128 -1.15 -4.65 -4.62
N LYS A 129 -2.45 -4.30 -4.68
CA LYS A 129 -3.40 -4.93 -5.63
C LYS A 129 -2.96 -4.67 -7.07
N TYR A 130 -2.60 -3.42 -7.38
CA TYR A 130 -2.23 -3.00 -8.73
C TYR A 130 -0.90 -3.61 -9.17
N HIS A 131 0.09 -3.72 -8.27
CA HIS A 131 1.32 -4.44 -8.54
C HIS A 131 1.07 -5.90 -8.94
N TRP A 132 0.24 -6.62 -8.18
CA TRP A 132 -0.03 -8.02 -8.50
C TRP A 132 -0.81 -8.18 -9.81
N ARG A 133 -1.71 -7.24 -10.12
CA ARG A 133 -2.35 -7.19 -11.44
C ARG A 133 -1.33 -7.07 -12.56
N CYS A 134 -0.38 -6.13 -12.46
CA CYS A 134 0.69 -5.99 -13.44
C CYS A 134 1.58 -7.24 -13.56
N VAL A 135 1.89 -7.90 -12.44
CA VAL A 135 2.79 -9.07 -12.43
C VAL A 135 2.11 -10.35 -12.91
N ILE A 136 0.85 -10.58 -12.51
CA ILE A 136 0.10 -11.81 -12.82
C ILE A 136 -0.52 -11.72 -14.21
N ASP A 137 -1.19 -10.60 -14.51
CA ASP A 137 -1.92 -10.40 -15.76
C ASP A 137 -1.03 -9.80 -16.86
N ALA A 138 0.25 -9.56 -16.56
CA ALA A 138 1.23 -8.94 -17.46
C ALA A 138 0.80 -7.56 -17.99
N GLU A 139 -0.06 -6.85 -17.26
CA GLU A 139 -0.44 -5.47 -17.59
C GLU A 139 0.73 -4.50 -17.34
N PRO A 140 0.96 -3.51 -18.22
CA PRO A 140 1.96 -2.50 -17.96
C PRO A 140 1.56 -1.63 -16.76
N TRP A 141 2.55 -1.20 -15.98
CA TRP A 141 2.32 -0.22 -14.92
C TRP A 141 1.98 1.14 -15.51
N ILE A 142 0.79 1.66 -15.17
CA ILE A 142 0.34 2.99 -15.56
C ILE A 142 0.07 3.79 -14.27
N ALA A 143 0.91 4.79 -14.00
CA ALA A 143 0.85 5.56 -12.75
C ALA A 143 -0.52 6.24 -12.55
N SER A 144 -1.08 6.84 -13.61
CA SER A 144 -2.40 7.47 -13.55
C SER A 144 -3.52 6.47 -13.27
N ALA A 145 -3.43 5.24 -13.77
CA ALA A 145 -4.41 4.18 -13.47
C ALA A 145 -4.34 3.78 -11.98
N ALA A 146 -3.12 3.64 -11.44
CA ALA A 146 -2.92 3.37 -10.01
C ALA A 146 -3.52 4.46 -9.12
N ILE A 147 -3.31 5.73 -9.47
CA ILE A 147 -3.86 6.87 -8.72
C ILE A 147 -5.37 6.98 -8.86
N ASN A 148 -5.91 6.69 -10.05
CA ASN A 148 -7.37 6.64 -10.25
C ASN A 148 -8.01 5.55 -9.39
N LEU A 149 -7.36 4.39 -9.24
CA LEU A 149 -7.82 3.35 -8.31
C LEU A 149 -7.82 3.85 -6.85
N VAL A 150 -6.81 4.60 -6.42
CA VAL A 150 -6.81 5.20 -5.06
C VAL A 150 -8.01 6.13 -4.90
N ARG A 151 -8.28 7.00 -5.88
CA ARG A 151 -9.41 7.94 -5.83
C ARG A 151 -10.76 7.22 -5.86
N GLN A 152 -10.88 6.12 -6.61
CA GLN A 152 -12.10 5.34 -6.71
C GLN A 152 -12.38 4.55 -5.41
N ASP A 153 -11.37 3.86 -4.89
CA ASP A 153 -11.51 2.99 -3.72
C ASP A 153 -11.55 3.78 -2.40
N HIS A 154 -10.91 4.95 -2.36
CA HIS A 154 -10.63 5.68 -1.12
C HIS A 154 -10.94 7.19 -1.21
N GLY A 155 -11.68 7.64 -2.23
CA GLY A 155 -11.92 9.06 -2.48
C GLY A 155 -12.57 9.83 -1.33
N SER A 156 -13.49 9.18 -0.58
CA SER A 156 -14.12 9.80 0.59
C SER A 156 -13.13 10.04 1.73
N LEU A 157 -12.29 9.04 2.04
CA LEU A 157 -11.24 9.14 3.04
C LEU A 157 -10.25 10.27 2.70
N PHE A 158 -9.78 10.29 1.45
CA PHE A 158 -8.80 11.27 0.98
C PHE A 158 -9.36 12.70 0.97
N SER A 159 -10.62 12.87 0.58
CA SER A 159 -11.27 14.18 0.55
C SER A 159 -11.48 14.74 1.95
N SER A 160 -11.94 13.91 2.89
CA SER A 160 -12.13 14.32 4.29
C SER A 160 -10.83 14.76 4.95
N LEU A 161 -9.75 14.01 4.72
CA LEU A 161 -8.41 14.33 5.24
C LEU A 161 -7.83 15.61 4.66
N SER A 162 -7.94 15.79 3.34
CA SER A 162 -7.49 17.03 2.68
C SER A 162 -8.24 18.24 3.25
N LEU A 163 -9.56 18.14 3.38
CA LEU A 163 -10.40 19.22 3.89
C LEU A 163 -10.09 19.56 5.36
N ALA A 164 -9.92 18.56 6.22
CA ALA A 164 -9.55 18.75 7.62
C ALA A 164 -8.20 19.48 7.76
N ARG A 165 -7.23 19.14 6.89
CA ARG A 165 -5.91 19.76 6.88
C ARG A 165 -5.92 21.20 6.37
N ASP A 166 -6.70 21.49 5.34
CA ASP A 166 -6.88 22.87 4.83
C ASP A 166 -7.51 23.78 5.89
N GLN A 167 -8.45 23.26 6.69
CA GLN A 167 -9.04 23.97 7.82
C GLN A 167 -8.03 24.19 8.95
N ALA A 168 -7.20 23.18 9.28
CA ALA A 168 -6.15 23.31 10.29
C ALA A 168 -5.06 24.33 9.89
N GLY A 169 -4.71 24.40 8.60
CA GLY A 169 -3.80 25.43 8.06
C GLY A 169 -4.35 26.86 8.11
N THR A 170 -5.67 27.02 8.27
CA THR A 170 -6.34 28.34 8.31
C THR A 170 -6.49 28.89 9.74
N LEU A 171 -6.28 28.07 10.79
CA LEU A 171 -6.48 28.46 12.19
C LEU A 171 -5.18 28.80 12.95
N VAL A 172 -4.16 29.35 12.27
CA VAL A 172 -3.00 29.94 12.97
C VAL A 172 -3.43 31.25 13.63
N LEU A 173 -3.84 31.19 14.90
CA LEU A 173 -4.07 32.37 15.72
C LEU A 173 -2.73 33.12 15.95
N PRO A 174 -2.74 34.47 15.96
CA PRO A 174 -1.53 35.26 16.18
C PRO A 174 -0.95 34.97 17.57
N ILE A 175 0.33 34.63 17.61
CA ILE A 175 1.10 34.52 18.85
C ILE A 175 1.11 35.91 19.52
N PRO A 176 0.74 36.04 20.80
CA PRO A 176 0.87 37.32 21.50
C PRO A 176 2.36 37.63 21.65
N SER A 177 2.81 38.71 21.02
CA SER A 177 4.12 39.29 21.26
C SER A 177 4.23 39.66 22.74
N LEU A 178 5.28 39.17 23.41
CA LEU A 178 5.69 39.63 24.74
C LEU A 178 6.58 40.88 24.60
#